data_AF-A0A7J4N072-F1
#
_entry.id   AF-A0A7J4N072-F1
#
_cell.length_a   1.000
_cell.length_b   1.000
_cell.length_c   1.000
_cell.angle_alpha   90.00
_cell.angle_beta   90.00
_cell.angle_gamma   90.00
#
_symmetry.space_group_name_H-M   'P 1'
#
loop_
_entity.id
_entity.type
_entity.pdbx_description
1 polymer ?
#
loop_
_entity_poly.entity_id
_entity_poly.type
_entity_poly.pdbx_seq_one_letter_code
_entity_poly.pdbx_strand_id
1 'polypeptide(L)'
;MAEMKPRGYWTLERILEESREIICVEGDLPSEPRFREIGRYDLFKAIKRHGGLRKIRDTLGLEQRRKEDGYWTKETVLAEAREVIKNLGYLPSQKEMYSLGRADLWNQLILHGGVEHFRNLLGLDSLQKPAGFWQDESNVMEEVEKVKGENGLERMPSQAKLKKMGHTSLVTAIDKYHGGFYEFRKRLGEEPLEGKKGYLKDWENVSTMLQEIISEIGHFPSQSELIGQRRQSLSSAISKYHGGLPATRERMGYGQIRTEEQLEIFLQNNPSARAISSLVDSPERAGDIAEILVGLWPKRFPSALELSKSLPGAIKHIGHSLHPFSMDKARGFYEDAYAVPREIKYVLDDILYNIAIDQYQVSFSKNPEKTLQELGDFASQDNGIKKLAERVLNYYKEISSFSIPGHGTLQEASCQ
;
A
#
# COMPACT_ATOMS: atom_id res chain seq x y z
N MET A 1 34.89 4.94 -17.25
CA MET A 1 35.32 6.10 -18.04
C MET A 1 35.00 5.79 -19.50
N ALA A 2 34.17 6.59 -20.16
CA ALA A 2 33.82 6.34 -21.56
C ALA A 2 35.06 6.53 -22.45
N GLU A 3 35.40 5.52 -23.25
CA GLU A 3 36.49 5.58 -24.22
C GLU A 3 36.27 6.75 -25.18
N MET A 4 37.26 7.66 -25.27
CA MET A 4 37.17 8.77 -26.21
C MET A 4 37.25 8.24 -27.64
N LYS A 5 36.14 8.38 -28.37
CA LYS A 5 36.07 8.03 -29.79
C LYS A 5 37.09 8.84 -30.61
N PRO A 6 37.69 8.23 -31.66
CA PRO A 6 38.74 8.86 -32.44
C PRO A 6 38.26 10.13 -33.17
N ARG A 7 39.20 11.01 -33.55
CA ARG A 7 38.88 12.21 -34.34
C ARG A 7 38.23 11.79 -35.66
N GLY A 8 37.11 12.43 -36.01
CA GLY A 8 36.33 12.12 -37.21
C GLY A 8 35.23 11.08 -37.03
N TYR A 9 35.13 10.44 -35.85
CA TYR A 9 34.08 9.44 -35.57
C TYR A 9 32.66 10.02 -35.61
N TRP A 10 32.46 11.23 -35.10
CA TRP A 10 31.14 11.87 -34.99
C TRP A 10 30.68 12.52 -36.29
N THR A 11 30.25 11.68 -37.24
CA THR A 11 29.48 12.10 -38.42
C THR A 11 27.98 12.17 -38.09
N LEU A 12 27.19 12.85 -38.92
CA LEU A 12 25.74 12.91 -38.74
C LEU A 12 25.12 11.50 -38.74
N GLU A 13 25.56 10.62 -39.64
CA GLU A 13 25.12 9.22 -39.73
C GLU A 13 25.37 8.46 -38.42
N ARG A 14 26.59 8.58 -37.86
CA ARG A 14 26.95 7.93 -36.59
C ARG A 14 26.16 8.49 -35.41
N ILE A 15 25.90 9.79 -35.40
CA ILE A 15 25.06 10.42 -34.38
C ILE A 15 23.63 9.88 -34.46
N LEU A 16 23.07 9.70 -35.66
CA LEU A 16 21.72 9.15 -35.85
C LEU A 16 21.64 7.68 -35.43
N GLU A 17 22.64 6.87 -35.80
CA GLU A 17 22.76 5.47 -35.41
C GLU A 17 22.81 5.31 -33.89
N GLU A 18 23.74 6.00 -33.23
CA GLU A 18 23.90 5.93 -31.78
C GLU A 18 22.71 6.56 -31.02
N SER A 19 22.02 7.54 -31.61
CA SER A 19 20.78 8.07 -31.06
C SER A 19 19.65 7.05 -31.12
N ARG A 20 19.54 6.26 -32.19
CA ARG A 20 18.56 5.17 -32.31
C ARG A 20 18.79 4.07 -31.28
N GLU A 21 20.04 3.72 -31.00
CA GLU A 21 20.38 2.76 -29.95
C GLU A 21 19.89 3.24 -28.57
N ILE A 22 20.09 4.53 -28.26
CA ILE A 22 19.60 5.10 -26.99
C ILE A 22 18.07 5.13 -26.96
N ILE A 23 17.40 5.48 -28.06
CA ILE A 23 15.94 5.47 -28.15
C ILE A 23 15.39 4.05 -27.93
N CYS A 24 16.07 3.01 -28.42
CA CYS A 24 15.68 1.62 -28.19
C CYS A 24 15.70 1.25 -26.69
N VAL A 25 16.64 1.81 -25.93
CA VAL A 25 16.82 1.50 -24.50
C VAL A 25 15.96 2.40 -23.60
N GLU A 26 15.93 3.71 -23.87
CA GLU A 26 15.28 4.72 -23.02
C GLU A 26 13.88 5.10 -23.51
N GLY A 27 13.44 4.60 -24.67
CA GLY A 27 12.14 4.90 -25.29
C GLY A 27 12.04 6.27 -25.97
N ASP A 28 12.95 7.20 -25.69
CA ASP A 28 13.04 8.51 -26.35
C ASP A 28 14.49 9.04 -26.30
N LEU A 29 14.80 10.05 -27.11
CA LEU A 29 16.09 10.73 -27.08
C LEU A 29 16.22 11.56 -25.78
N PRO A 30 17.20 11.28 -24.90
CA PRO A 30 17.27 11.83 -23.55
C PRO A 30 17.45 13.36 -23.46
N SER A 31 17.26 13.91 -22.25
CA SER A 31 17.63 15.30 -21.92
C SER A 31 19.13 15.43 -21.61
N GLU A 32 19.68 16.64 -21.61
CA GLU A 32 21.10 16.86 -21.28
C GLU A 32 21.53 16.24 -19.93
N PRO A 33 20.78 16.42 -18.81
CA PRO A 33 21.13 15.78 -17.54
C PRO A 33 21.15 14.26 -17.66
N ARG A 34 20.16 13.68 -18.34
CA ARG A 34 20.04 12.24 -18.53
C ARG A 34 21.17 11.66 -19.38
N PHE A 35 21.62 12.36 -20.42
CA PHE A 35 22.82 11.98 -21.19
C PHE A 35 24.08 11.90 -20.31
N ARG A 36 24.20 12.75 -19.28
CA ARG A 36 25.31 12.71 -18.33
C ARG A 36 25.18 11.52 -17.37
N GLU A 37 23.98 11.22 -16.89
CA GLU A 37 23.70 10.07 -16.02
C GLU A 37 24.01 8.73 -16.70
N ILE A 38 23.59 8.55 -17.96
CA ILE A 38 23.85 7.31 -18.73
C ILE A 38 25.27 7.24 -19.30
N GLY A 39 26.14 8.19 -18.95
CA GLY A 39 27.54 8.22 -19.38
C GLY A 39 27.76 8.53 -20.87
N ARG A 40 26.74 9.03 -21.58
CA ARG A 40 26.77 9.34 -23.04
C ARG A 40 26.83 10.84 -23.32
N TYR A 41 27.54 11.58 -22.47
CA TYR A 41 27.71 13.03 -22.62
C TYR A 41 28.59 13.40 -23.83
N ASP A 42 29.40 12.47 -24.32
CA ASP A 42 30.14 12.54 -25.57
C ASP A 42 29.21 12.65 -26.79
N LEU A 43 28.19 11.80 -26.88
CA LEU A 43 27.16 11.87 -27.91
C LEU A 43 26.36 13.18 -27.81
N PHE A 44 25.97 13.60 -26.59
CA PHE A 44 25.29 14.89 -26.42
C PHE A 44 26.13 16.07 -26.95
N LYS A 45 27.44 16.08 -26.68
CA LYS A 45 28.36 17.08 -27.24
C LYS A 45 28.44 17.01 -28.76
N ALA A 46 28.42 15.82 -29.34
CA ALA A 46 28.39 15.63 -30.79
C ALA A 46 27.09 16.17 -31.40
N ILE A 47 25.94 15.82 -30.82
CA ILE A 47 24.61 16.35 -31.19
C ILE A 47 24.62 17.88 -31.16
N LYS A 48 25.16 18.50 -30.09
CA LYS A 48 25.24 19.96 -29.97
C LYS A 48 26.05 20.61 -31.10
N ARG A 49 27.15 20.00 -31.52
CA ARG A 49 27.99 20.48 -32.65
C ARG A 49 27.30 20.32 -34.00
N HIS A 50 26.40 19.36 -34.14
CA HIS A 50 25.69 19.05 -35.39
C HIS A 50 24.30 19.71 -35.50
N GLY A 51 24.06 20.78 -34.76
CA GLY A 51 22.84 21.59 -34.82
C GLY A 51 21.85 21.36 -33.68
N GLY A 52 22.23 20.57 -32.67
CA GLY A 52 21.47 20.40 -31.44
C GLY A 52 20.37 19.35 -31.50
N LEU A 53 19.77 19.09 -30.34
CA LEU A 53 18.76 18.02 -30.16
C LEU A 53 17.54 18.19 -31.06
N ARG A 54 17.10 19.44 -31.32
CA ARG A 54 15.94 19.71 -32.18
C ARG A 54 16.14 19.12 -33.59
N LYS A 55 17.26 19.47 -34.23
CA LYS A 55 17.60 19.00 -35.58
C LYS A 55 17.75 17.47 -35.65
N ILE A 56 18.34 16.86 -34.62
CA ILE A 56 18.47 15.40 -34.55
C ILE A 56 17.10 14.74 -34.35
N ARG A 57 16.22 15.28 -33.51
CA ARG A 57 14.84 14.81 -33.35
C ARG A 57 14.05 14.91 -34.66
N ASP A 58 14.16 16.03 -35.38
CA ASP A 58 13.53 16.20 -36.70
C ASP A 58 14.01 15.14 -37.70
N THR A 59 15.31 14.90 -37.75
CA THR A 59 15.93 13.92 -38.66
C THR A 59 15.54 12.47 -38.32
N LEU A 60 15.23 12.21 -37.05
CA LEU A 60 14.77 10.89 -36.56
C LEU A 60 13.25 10.75 -36.58
N GLY A 61 12.50 11.78 -36.97
CA GLY A 61 11.03 11.77 -36.97
C GLY A 61 10.41 11.75 -35.57
N LEU A 62 11.12 12.26 -34.56
CA LEU A 62 10.64 12.33 -33.17
C LEU A 62 9.90 13.64 -32.91
N GLU A 63 8.85 13.58 -32.09
CA GLU A 63 8.13 14.78 -31.63
C GLU A 63 9.05 15.73 -30.86
N GLN A 64 8.92 17.04 -31.08
CA GLN A 64 9.73 18.02 -30.36
C GLN A 64 9.24 18.20 -28.91
N ARG A 65 10.18 18.18 -27.96
CA ARG A 65 9.87 18.35 -26.53
C ARG A 65 9.46 19.79 -26.16
N ARG A 66 9.85 20.77 -26.97
CA ARG A 66 9.52 22.19 -26.77
C ARG A 66 8.77 22.68 -27.99
N LYS A 67 7.62 23.32 -27.77
CA LYS A 67 6.85 24.01 -28.81
C LYS A 67 7.68 25.16 -29.40
N GLU A 68 7.41 25.51 -30.65
CA GLU A 68 8.18 26.54 -31.36
C GLU A 68 8.12 27.90 -30.66
N ASP A 69 9.16 28.72 -30.85
CA ASP A 69 9.15 30.08 -30.33
C ASP A 69 8.01 30.88 -30.99
N GLY A 70 7.17 31.53 -30.18
CA GLY A 70 5.95 32.19 -30.64
C GLY A 70 4.70 31.30 -30.65
N TYR A 71 4.82 30.00 -30.34
CA TYR A 71 3.65 29.11 -30.20
C TYR A 71 2.71 29.56 -29.09
N TRP A 72 3.25 29.95 -27.94
CA TRP A 72 2.47 30.34 -26.77
C TRP A 72 1.90 31.75 -26.93
N THR A 73 0.66 31.80 -27.39
CA THR A 73 -0.21 32.97 -27.48
C THR A 73 -1.39 32.74 -26.54
N LYS A 74 -2.19 33.78 -26.26
CA LYS A 74 -3.38 33.60 -25.40
C LYS A 74 -4.32 32.54 -25.99
N GLU A 75 -4.43 32.52 -27.32
CA GLU A 75 -5.30 31.64 -28.09
C GLU A 75 -4.83 30.18 -28.00
N THR A 76 -3.53 29.92 -28.13
CA THR A 76 -2.99 28.56 -28.05
C THR A 76 -2.94 28.04 -26.62
N VAL A 77 -2.66 28.89 -25.63
CA VAL A 77 -2.80 28.53 -24.21
C VAL A 77 -4.23 28.11 -23.90
N LEU A 78 -5.21 28.84 -24.43
CA LEU A 78 -6.61 28.54 -24.26
C LEU A 78 -6.99 27.22 -24.95
N ALA A 79 -6.52 26.98 -26.19
CA ALA A 79 -6.75 25.73 -26.90
C ALA A 79 -6.16 24.51 -26.18
N GLU A 80 -4.92 24.62 -25.69
CA GLU A 80 -4.24 23.57 -24.93
C GLU A 80 -4.95 23.31 -23.59
N ALA A 81 -5.44 24.35 -22.91
CA ALA A 81 -6.25 24.19 -21.72
C ALA A 81 -7.59 23.48 -22.00
N ARG A 82 -8.26 23.77 -23.13
CA ARG A 82 -9.47 23.04 -23.55
C ARG A 82 -9.19 21.56 -23.78
N GLU A 83 -8.03 21.21 -24.34
CA GLU A 83 -7.65 19.81 -24.55
C GLU A 83 -7.45 19.07 -23.23
N VAL A 84 -6.78 19.69 -22.26
CA VAL A 84 -6.62 19.12 -20.92
C VAL A 84 -7.99 18.90 -20.25
N ILE A 85 -8.90 19.88 -20.36
CA ILE A 85 -10.27 19.76 -19.84
C ILE A 85 -11.05 18.67 -20.57
N LYS A 86 -10.88 18.52 -21.88
CA LYS A 86 -11.53 17.45 -22.65
C LYS A 86 -11.11 16.06 -22.13
N ASN A 87 -9.85 15.91 -21.74
CA ASN A 87 -9.31 14.63 -21.28
C ASN A 87 -9.64 14.33 -19.81
N LEU A 88 -9.71 15.36 -18.95
CA LEU A 88 -9.86 15.18 -17.49
C LEU A 88 -11.23 15.60 -16.96
N GLY A 89 -12.01 16.34 -17.73
CA GLY A 89 -13.28 16.95 -17.32
C GLY A 89 -13.13 18.22 -16.48
N TYR A 90 -11.92 18.58 -16.05
CA TYR A 90 -11.63 19.78 -15.25
C TYR A 90 -10.28 20.40 -15.63
N LEU A 91 -10.04 21.64 -15.20
CA LEU A 91 -8.72 22.28 -15.31
C LEU A 91 -7.86 21.91 -14.08
N PRO A 92 -6.76 21.16 -14.23
CA PRO A 92 -5.98 20.66 -13.10
C PRO A 92 -5.26 21.74 -12.30
N SER A 93 -4.98 21.43 -11.04
CA SER A 93 -4.14 22.25 -10.15
C SER A 93 -2.68 22.25 -10.58
N GLN A 94 -1.87 23.14 -10.00
CA GLN A 94 -0.41 23.19 -10.26
C GLN A 94 0.24 21.83 -10.08
N LYS A 95 -0.04 21.17 -8.96
CA LYS A 95 0.57 19.89 -8.62
C LYS A 95 0.20 18.82 -9.64
N GLU A 96 -1.07 18.77 -10.04
CA GLU A 96 -1.55 17.82 -11.04
C GLU A 96 -0.97 18.09 -12.42
N MET A 97 -0.91 19.35 -12.87
CA MET A 97 -0.25 19.69 -14.14
C MET A 97 1.21 19.26 -14.17
N TYR A 98 1.93 19.38 -13.06
CA TYR A 98 3.32 18.93 -12.97
C TYR A 98 3.43 17.39 -13.07
N SER A 99 2.54 16.66 -12.40
CA SER A 99 2.46 15.20 -12.52
C SER A 99 2.09 14.74 -13.93
N LEU A 100 1.32 15.55 -14.67
CA LEU A 100 0.95 15.31 -16.07
C LEU A 100 2.04 15.74 -17.06
N GLY A 101 3.18 16.24 -16.58
CA GLY A 101 4.24 16.77 -17.45
C GLY A 101 3.90 18.09 -18.15
N ARG A 102 2.78 18.73 -17.79
CA ARG A 102 2.25 19.97 -18.38
C ARG A 102 2.64 21.23 -17.60
N ALA A 103 3.84 21.22 -17.02
CA ALA A 103 4.40 22.41 -16.35
C ALA A 103 4.60 23.58 -17.33
N ASP A 104 4.79 23.28 -18.62
CA ASP A 104 4.85 24.26 -19.70
C ASP A 104 3.55 25.08 -19.76
N LEU A 105 2.39 24.43 -19.87
CA LEU A 105 1.08 25.05 -19.93
C LEU A 105 0.75 25.82 -18.65
N TRP A 106 1.07 25.25 -17.49
CA TRP A 106 0.85 25.92 -16.20
C TRP A 106 1.54 27.29 -16.14
N ASN A 107 2.81 27.33 -16.56
CA ASN A 107 3.58 28.57 -16.59
C ASN A 107 2.99 29.59 -17.57
N GLN A 108 2.46 29.13 -18.71
CA GLN A 108 1.84 30.03 -19.69
C GLN A 108 0.47 30.54 -19.22
N LEU A 109 -0.33 29.73 -18.53
CA LEU A 109 -1.57 30.18 -17.89
C LEU A 109 -1.30 31.32 -16.91
N ILE A 110 -0.22 31.23 -16.12
CA ILE A 110 0.20 32.31 -15.21
C ILE A 110 0.63 33.54 -16.01
N LEU A 111 1.52 33.37 -17.00
CA LEU A 111 2.09 34.47 -17.76
C LEU A 111 1.05 35.29 -18.54
N HIS A 112 0.02 34.63 -19.09
CA HIS A 112 -0.95 35.25 -19.97
C HIS A 112 -2.21 35.80 -19.28
N GLY A 113 -2.26 35.80 -17.95
CA GLY A 113 -3.36 36.42 -17.19
C GLY A 113 -3.77 35.71 -15.90
N GLY A 114 -3.15 34.57 -15.58
CA GLY A 114 -3.48 33.78 -14.40
C GLY A 114 -4.54 32.71 -14.67
N VAL A 115 -4.50 31.64 -13.88
CA VAL A 115 -5.39 30.48 -14.03
C VAL A 115 -6.87 30.88 -13.96
N GLU A 116 -7.22 31.79 -13.06
CA GLU A 116 -8.59 32.29 -12.89
C GLU A 116 -9.11 33.00 -14.15
N HIS A 117 -8.27 33.80 -14.81
CA HIS A 117 -8.62 34.45 -16.07
C HIS A 117 -9.00 33.42 -17.15
N PHE A 118 -8.21 32.36 -17.29
CA PHE A 118 -8.48 31.30 -18.25
C PHE A 118 -9.66 30.41 -17.84
N ARG A 119 -9.90 30.16 -16.55
CA ARG A 119 -11.11 29.46 -16.09
C ARG A 119 -12.39 30.18 -16.53
N ASN A 120 -12.43 31.49 -16.35
CA ASN A 120 -13.54 32.33 -16.80
C ASN A 120 -13.72 32.28 -18.33
N LEU A 121 -12.63 32.38 -19.11
CA LEU A 121 -12.69 32.25 -20.57
C LEU A 121 -13.12 30.86 -21.06
N LEU A 122 -12.93 29.83 -20.24
CA LEU A 122 -13.30 28.44 -20.52
C LEU A 122 -14.69 28.09 -19.99
N GLY A 123 -15.41 29.04 -19.38
CA GLY A 123 -16.74 28.82 -18.80
C GLY A 123 -16.72 27.90 -17.57
N LEU A 124 -15.58 27.79 -16.88
CA LEU A 124 -15.44 27.03 -15.66
C LEU A 124 -15.77 27.90 -14.44
N ASP A 125 -16.32 27.28 -13.40
CA ASP A 125 -16.59 27.96 -12.14
C ASP A 125 -15.33 28.61 -11.56
N SER A 126 -15.48 29.85 -11.08
CA SER A 126 -14.41 30.58 -10.40
C SER A 126 -13.91 29.81 -9.18
N LEU A 127 -12.59 29.75 -8.99
CA LEU A 127 -12.01 29.20 -7.76
C LEU A 127 -12.22 30.14 -6.57
N GLN A 128 -12.44 31.43 -6.85
CA GLN A 128 -12.74 32.45 -5.85
C GLN A 128 -14.24 32.60 -5.70
N LYS A 129 -14.74 32.27 -4.51
CA LYS A 129 -16.12 32.57 -4.13
C LYS A 129 -16.30 34.09 -4.01
N PRO A 130 -17.47 34.64 -4.38
CA PRO A 130 -17.70 36.09 -4.33
C PRO A 130 -17.51 36.66 -2.93
N ALA A 131 -17.23 37.96 -2.85
CA ALA A 131 -17.12 38.64 -1.56
C ALA A 131 -18.44 38.50 -0.78
N GLY A 132 -18.37 38.03 0.47
CA GLY A 132 -19.57 37.75 1.28
C GLY A 132 -20.01 36.29 1.25
N PHE A 133 -19.53 35.45 0.31
CA PHE A 133 -19.98 34.06 0.17
C PHE A 133 -19.81 33.25 1.45
N TRP A 134 -18.64 33.35 2.08
CA TRP A 134 -18.31 32.60 3.30
C TRP A 134 -19.01 33.13 4.55
N GLN A 135 -19.55 34.34 4.49
CA GLN A 135 -20.32 34.96 5.57
C GLN A 135 -21.78 34.51 5.56
N ASP A 136 -22.27 34.05 4.41
CA ASP A 136 -23.61 33.48 4.28
C ASP A 136 -23.60 32.03 4.79
N GLU A 137 -24.48 31.75 5.75
CA GLU A 137 -24.55 30.43 6.38
C GLU A 137 -25.05 29.34 5.41
N SER A 138 -25.98 29.66 4.52
CA SER A 138 -26.53 28.68 3.57
C SER A 138 -25.46 28.18 2.61
N ASN A 139 -24.59 29.08 2.14
CA ASN A 139 -23.45 28.72 1.29
C ASN A 139 -22.45 27.79 2.01
N VAL A 140 -22.21 28.02 3.29
CA VAL A 140 -21.30 27.18 4.09
C VAL A 140 -21.93 25.82 4.39
N MET A 141 -23.24 25.74 4.62
CA MET A 141 -23.95 24.46 4.75
C MET A 141 -23.88 23.64 3.47
N GLU A 142 -24.14 24.25 2.31
CA GLU A 142 -24.08 23.56 1.02
C GLU A 142 -22.67 23.03 0.72
N GLU A 143 -21.62 23.81 1.00
CA GLU A 143 -20.23 23.35 0.84
C GLU A 143 -19.90 22.18 1.79
N VAL A 144 -20.44 22.16 3.01
CA VAL A 144 -20.25 21.01 3.93
C VAL A 144 -20.97 19.77 3.42
N GLU A 145 -22.21 19.90 2.94
CA GLU A 145 -22.96 18.77 2.38
C GLU A 145 -22.33 18.25 1.08
N LYS A 146 -21.78 19.15 0.25
CA LYS A 146 -20.99 18.75 -0.92
C LYS A 146 -19.78 17.93 -0.54
N VAL A 147 -19.00 18.38 0.46
CA VAL A 147 -17.83 17.63 0.96
C VAL A 147 -18.25 16.27 1.53
N LYS A 148 -19.39 16.21 2.23
CA LYS A 148 -19.97 14.95 2.73
C LYS A 148 -20.30 14.01 1.57
N GLY A 149 -21.03 14.48 0.57
CA GLY A 149 -21.43 13.70 -0.60
C GLY A 149 -20.25 13.19 -1.43
N GLU A 150 -19.29 14.06 -1.76
CA GLU A 150 -18.10 13.70 -2.55
C GLU A 150 -17.22 12.64 -1.90
N ASN A 151 -17.30 12.51 -0.57
CA ASN A 151 -16.45 11.60 0.21
C ASN A 151 -17.25 10.47 0.89
N GLY A 152 -18.55 10.34 0.59
CA GLY A 152 -19.42 9.33 1.18
C GLY A 152 -19.52 9.40 2.71
N LEU A 153 -19.49 10.61 3.28
CA LEU A 153 -19.49 10.81 4.73
C LEU A 153 -20.90 11.14 5.22
N GLU A 154 -21.41 10.33 6.15
CA GLU A 154 -22.70 10.57 6.79
C GLU A 154 -22.70 11.81 7.69
N ARG A 155 -21.54 12.15 8.26
CA ARG A 155 -21.36 13.26 9.20
C ARG A 155 -20.32 14.26 8.69
N MET A 156 -20.48 15.50 9.12
CA MET A 156 -19.50 16.56 8.90
C MET A 156 -18.09 16.06 9.29
N PRO A 157 -17.05 16.28 8.48
CA PRO A 157 -15.69 15.89 8.84
C PRO A 157 -15.12 16.78 9.97
N SER A 158 -14.07 16.29 10.65
CA SER A 158 -13.34 17.12 11.62
C SER A 158 -12.55 18.24 10.94
N GLN A 159 -12.19 19.29 11.70
CA GLN A 159 -11.36 20.40 11.20
C GLN A 159 -10.04 19.90 10.58
N ALA A 160 -9.41 18.88 11.17
CA ALA A 160 -8.17 18.29 10.67
C ALA A 160 -8.38 17.54 9.35
N LYS A 161 -9.47 16.78 9.24
CA LYS A 161 -9.84 16.05 8.03
C LYS A 161 -10.13 17.00 6.86
N LEU A 162 -10.90 18.08 7.10
CA LEU A 162 -11.16 19.10 6.09
C LEU A 162 -9.87 19.79 5.60
N LYS A 163 -8.92 20.11 6.49
CA LYS A 163 -7.62 20.66 6.09
C LYS A 163 -6.81 19.69 5.24
N LYS A 164 -6.78 18.40 5.62
CA LYS A 164 -6.10 17.34 4.84
C LYS A 164 -6.70 17.17 3.45
N MET A 165 -8.01 17.36 3.33
CA MET A 165 -8.75 17.35 2.06
C MET A 165 -8.63 18.66 1.26
N GLY A 166 -7.93 19.66 1.78
CA GLY A 166 -7.71 20.93 1.08
C GLY A 166 -8.79 21.99 1.30
N HIS A 167 -9.85 21.72 2.06
CA HIS A 167 -10.96 22.65 2.33
C HIS A 167 -10.60 23.68 3.43
N THR A 168 -9.44 24.33 3.30
CA THR A 168 -8.93 25.28 4.30
C THR A 168 -9.80 26.53 4.40
N SER A 169 -10.31 27.04 3.26
CA SER A 169 -11.20 28.21 3.24
C SER A 169 -12.52 27.97 3.97
N LEU A 170 -13.10 26.77 3.79
CA LEU A 170 -14.31 26.34 4.47
C LEU A 170 -14.09 26.25 6.00
N VAL A 171 -12.96 25.67 6.42
CA VAL A 171 -12.57 25.63 7.83
C VAL A 171 -12.47 27.03 8.42
N THR A 172 -11.79 27.95 7.73
CA THR A 172 -11.65 29.33 8.19
C THR A 172 -13.00 30.05 8.24
N ALA A 173 -13.89 29.81 7.27
CA ALA A 173 -15.22 30.38 7.26
C ALA A 173 -16.06 29.94 8.47
N ILE A 174 -16.06 28.63 8.76
CA ILE A 174 -16.77 28.06 9.91
C ILE A 174 -16.27 28.66 11.23
N ASP A 175 -14.95 28.73 11.40
CA ASP A 175 -14.34 29.29 12.62
C ASP A 175 -14.58 30.79 12.77
N LYS A 176 -14.48 31.56 11.67
CA LYS A 176 -14.50 33.03 11.72
C LYS A 176 -15.90 33.63 11.73
N TYR A 177 -16.83 33.06 10.96
CA TYR A 177 -18.14 33.66 10.72
C TYR A 177 -19.28 32.86 11.34
N HIS A 178 -19.08 31.56 11.60
CA HIS A 178 -20.18 30.65 11.96
C HIS A 178 -20.00 29.99 13.34
N GLY A 179 -19.38 30.69 14.28
CA GLY A 179 -19.33 30.27 15.69
C GLY A 179 -18.49 29.02 15.96
N GLY A 180 -17.68 28.58 14.99
CA GLY A 180 -16.82 27.41 15.11
C GLY A 180 -17.54 26.08 14.90
N PHE A 181 -16.74 25.02 14.74
CA PHE A 181 -17.22 23.68 14.37
C PHE A 181 -18.26 23.10 15.33
N TYR A 182 -18.18 23.44 16.61
CA TYR A 182 -19.11 22.95 17.63
C TYR A 182 -20.53 23.48 17.41
N GLU A 183 -20.68 24.81 17.33
CA GLU A 183 -21.98 25.45 17.12
C GLU A 183 -22.50 25.21 15.69
N PHE A 184 -21.60 25.17 14.70
CA PHE A 184 -21.98 24.86 13.33
C PHE A 184 -22.56 23.44 13.19
N ARG A 185 -21.97 22.45 13.87
CA ARG A 185 -22.45 21.07 13.84
C ARG A 185 -23.82 20.90 14.51
N LYS A 186 -24.09 21.64 15.60
CA LYS A 186 -25.44 21.69 16.19
C LYS A 186 -26.47 22.22 15.21
N ARG A 187 -26.12 23.26 14.44
CA ARG A 187 -27.01 23.85 13.42
C ARG A 187 -27.27 22.91 12.25
N LEU A 188 -26.33 22.04 11.92
CA LEU A 188 -26.54 20.91 11.00
C LEU A 188 -27.40 19.78 11.59
N GLY A 189 -27.85 19.87 12.84
CA GLY A 189 -28.59 18.81 13.51
C GLY A 189 -27.74 17.59 13.86
N GLU A 190 -26.41 17.69 13.74
CA GLU A 190 -25.48 16.61 14.08
C GLU A 190 -25.02 16.73 15.54
N GLU A 191 -24.84 15.60 16.22
CA GLU A 191 -24.29 15.61 17.59
C GLU A 191 -22.83 16.13 17.59
N PRO A 192 -22.48 17.11 18.43
CA PRO A 192 -21.12 17.64 18.51
C PRO A 192 -20.08 16.60 18.97
N LEU A 193 -18.92 16.56 18.32
CA LEU A 193 -17.85 15.61 18.65
C LEU A 193 -17.22 15.82 20.04
N GLU A 194 -17.29 17.04 20.58
CA GLU A 194 -16.90 17.34 21.96
C GLU A 194 -17.75 18.52 22.46
N GLY A 195 -18.45 18.39 23.60
CA GLY A 195 -18.98 19.57 24.29
C GLY A 195 -20.21 19.42 25.17
N LYS A 196 -20.78 18.21 25.37
CA LYS A 196 -21.64 17.98 26.54
C LYS A 196 -20.76 17.70 27.76
N LYS A 197 -21.03 18.34 28.91
CA LYS A 197 -20.35 18.05 30.18
C LYS A 197 -20.60 16.58 30.53
N GLY A 198 -19.59 15.72 30.36
CA GLY A 198 -19.74 14.27 30.53
C GLY A 198 -19.73 13.45 29.24
N TYR A 199 -19.64 14.06 28.05
CA TYR A 199 -19.56 13.35 26.76
C TYR A 199 -18.43 12.33 26.72
N LEU A 200 -17.22 12.74 27.12
CA LEU A 200 -16.05 11.86 27.20
C LEU A 200 -16.03 10.96 28.46
N LYS A 201 -17.05 11.02 29.31
CA LYS A 201 -17.25 10.02 30.37
C LYS A 201 -17.99 8.79 29.84
N ASP A 202 -18.76 8.95 28.77
CA ASP A 202 -19.42 7.84 28.10
C ASP A 202 -18.37 7.00 27.34
N TRP A 203 -18.44 5.69 27.53
CA TRP A 203 -17.56 4.76 26.83
C TRP A 203 -17.80 4.79 25.33
N GLU A 204 -19.05 4.86 24.88
CA GLU A 204 -19.40 4.70 23.46
C GLU A 204 -18.86 5.86 22.61
N ASN A 205 -18.83 7.06 23.21
CA ASN A 205 -18.24 8.23 22.58
C ASN A 205 -16.72 8.10 22.48
N VAL A 206 -16.07 7.59 23.54
CA VAL A 206 -14.61 7.42 23.56
C VAL A 206 -14.17 6.29 22.64
N SER A 207 -14.89 5.17 22.59
CA SER A 207 -14.61 4.04 21.69
C SER A 207 -14.76 4.46 20.23
N THR A 208 -15.81 5.19 19.87
CA THR A 208 -16.02 5.72 18.51
C THR A 208 -14.87 6.63 18.08
N MET A 209 -14.49 7.60 18.92
CA MET A 209 -13.37 8.50 18.63
C MET A 209 -12.04 7.75 18.48
N LEU A 210 -11.82 6.71 19.29
CA LEU A 210 -10.61 5.90 19.17
C LEU A 210 -10.63 5.00 17.94
N GLN A 211 -11.80 4.46 17.54
CA GLN A 211 -11.94 3.69 16.30
C GLN A 211 -11.60 4.54 15.07
N GLU A 212 -12.08 5.78 15.02
CA GLU A 212 -11.70 6.73 13.97
C GLU A 212 -10.19 6.90 13.92
N ILE A 213 -9.55 7.17 15.06
CA ILE A 213 -8.09 7.35 15.13
C ILE A 213 -7.36 6.08 14.68
N ILE A 214 -7.78 4.90 15.17
CA ILE A 214 -7.21 3.60 14.80
C ILE A 214 -7.34 3.36 13.29
N SER A 215 -8.47 3.70 12.68
CA SER A 215 -8.66 3.58 11.24
C SER A 215 -7.70 4.48 10.45
N GLU A 216 -7.32 5.63 11.02
CA GLU A 216 -6.39 6.57 10.40
C GLU A 216 -4.92 6.15 10.53
N ILE A 217 -4.52 5.58 11.68
CA ILE A 217 -3.11 5.26 11.98
C ILE A 217 -2.77 3.76 11.91
N GLY A 218 -3.76 2.89 11.74
CA GLY A 218 -3.60 1.44 11.61
C GLY A 218 -3.24 0.68 12.89
N HIS A 219 -3.19 1.35 14.04
CA HIS A 219 -2.91 0.73 15.34
C HIS A 219 -3.52 1.51 16.51
N PHE A 220 -3.58 0.90 17.69
CA PHE A 220 -4.08 1.57 18.89
C PHE A 220 -3.17 2.74 19.31
N PRO A 221 -3.69 3.98 19.41
CA PRO A 221 -2.87 5.17 19.60
C PRO A 221 -2.14 5.18 20.95
N SER A 222 -0.92 5.71 20.94
CA SER A 222 -0.17 6.11 22.13
C SER A 222 -0.60 7.50 22.61
N GLN A 223 -0.24 7.83 23.85
CA GLN A 223 -0.52 9.15 24.42
C GLN A 223 0.12 10.28 23.58
N SER A 224 1.35 10.08 23.11
CA SER A 224 2.06 11.06 22.28
C SER A 224 1.37 11.28 20.93
N GLU A 225 0.80 10.24 20.33
CA GLU A 225 0.07 10.34 19.07
C GLU A 225 -1.27 11.07 19.25
N LEU A 226 -2.00 10.81 20.35
CA LEU A 226 -3.19 11.59 20.70
C LEU A 226 -2.85 13.07 20.90
N ILE A 227 -1.76 13.38 21.60
CA ILE A 227 -1.31 14.76 21.81
C ILE A 227 -0.87 15.41 20.48
N GLY A 228 -0.12 14.68 19.64
CA GLY A 228 0.34 15.15 18.34
C GLY A 228 -0.80 15.50 17.37
N GLN A 229 -1.92 14.76 17.45
CA GLN A 229 -3.15 15.05 16.70
C GLN A 229 -4.06 16.10 17.37
N ARG A 230 -3.56 16.80 18.41
CA ARG A 230 -4.31 17.80 19.21
C ARG A 230 -5.55 17.21 19.89
N ARG A 231 -5.54 15.93 20.27
CA ARG A 231 -6.61 15.23 21.02
C ARG A 231 -6.28 15.11 22.51
N GLN A 232 -5.81 16.21 23.10
CA GLN A 232 -5.37 16.26 24.50
C GLN A 232 -6.53 16.06 25.49
N SER A 233 -7.72 16.53 25.12
CA SER A 233 -8.99 16.33 25.82
C SER A 233 -9.34 14.84 25.95
N LEU A 234 -9.31 14.12 24.83
CA LEU A 234 -9.55 12.68 24.77
C LEU A 234 -8.51 11.90 25.60
N SER A 235 -7.22 12.20 25.45
CA SER A 235 -6.17 11.58 26.26
C SER A 235 -6.41 11.79 27.76
N SER A 236 -6.79 13.00 28.16
CA SER A 236 -7.06 13.33 29.55
C SER A 236 -8.33 12.64 30.08
N ALA A 237 -9.37 12.52 29.24
CA ALA A 237 -10.60 11.82 29.60
C ALA A 237 -10.39 10.31 29.73
N ILE A 238 -9.61 9.69 28.85
CA ILE A 238 -9.21 8.28 28.95
C ILE A 238 -8.52 8.01 30.28
N SER A 239 -7.55 8.85 30.66
CA SER A 239 -6.85 8.75 31.95
C SER A 239 -7.77 8.96 33.15
N LYS A 240 -8.72 9.90 33.06
CA LYS A 240 -9.55 10.30 34.19
C LYS A 240 -10.78 9.42 34.42
N TYR A 241 -11.37 8.87 33.35
CA TYR A 241 -12.68 8.21 33.39
C TYR A 241 -12.67 6.76 32.92
N HIS A 242 -11.69 6.34 32.13
CA HIS A 242 -11.69 5.02 31.45
C HIS A 242 -10.51 4.13 31.83
N GLY A 243 -9.93 4.34 33.02
CA GLY A 243 -8.85 3.52 33.54
C GLY A 243 -7.52 3.69 32.79
N GLY A 244 -7.38 4.75 31.99
CA GLY A 244 -6.18 5.02 31.20
C GLY A 244 -6.10 4.23 29.91
N LEU A 245 -5.07 4.57 29.12
CA LEU A 245 -4.82 3.95 27.81
C LEU A 245 -4.67 2.42 27.90
N PRO A 246 -4.05 1.81 28.92
CA PRO A 246 -3.99 0.36 29.04
C PRO A 246 -5.36 -0.30 29.15
N ALA A 247 -6.22 0.19 30.06
CA ALA A 247 -7.56 -0.37 30.25
C ALA A 247 -8.45 -0.14 29.01
N THR A 248 -8.33 1.03 28.39
CA THR A 248 -9.06 1.34 27.15
C THR A 248 -8.60 0.47 25.99
N ARG A 249 -7.29 0.21 25.87
CA ARG A 249 -6.71 -0.70 24.89
C ARG A 249 -7.25 -2.12 25.07
N GLU A 250 -7.29 -2.60 26.30
CA GLU A 250 -7.83 -3.92 26.63
C GLU A 250 -9.32 -4.01 26.30
N ARG A 251 -10.10 -3.01 26.70
CA ARG A 251 -11.54 -2.92 26.44
C ARG A 251 -11.89 -2.83 24.96
N MET A 252 -11.01 -2.29 24.12
CA MET A 252 -11.18 -2.25 22.66
C MET A 252 -10.62 -3.50 21.95
N GLY A 253 -10.17 -4.52 22.68
CA GLY A 253 -9.63 -5.74 22.09
C GLY A 253 -8.23 -5.59 21.49
N TYR A 254 -7.48 -4.56 21.90
CA TYR A 254 -6.07 -4.34 21.55
C TYR A 254 -5.11 -4.71 22.68
N GLY A 255 -5.64 -5.22 23.80
CA GLY A 255 -4.85 -5.66 24.95
C GLY A 255 -4.05 -6.93 24.71
N GLN A 256 -3.32 -7.33 25.75
CA GLN A 256 -2.73 -8.67 25.79
C GLN A 256 -3.85 -9.72 25.86
N ILE A 257 -3.71 -10.76 25.06
CA ILE A 257 -4.57 -11.94 25.04
C ILE A 257 -4.07 -12.85 26.16
N ARG A 258 -4.89 -13.01 27.20
CA ARG A 258 -4.53 -13.78 28.41
C ARG A 258 -5.45 -14.98 28.64
N THR A 259 -6.55 -15.04 27.90
CA THR A 259 -7.56 -16.09 28.02
C THR A 259 -7.75 -16.77 26.66
N GLU A 260 -8.22 -18.01 26.71
CA GLU A 260 -8.54 -18.80 25.51
C GLU A 260 -9.64 -18.13 24.67
N GLU A 261 -10.69 -17.59 25.32
CA GLU A 261 -11.76 -16.85 24.64
C GLU A 261 -11.24 -15.62 23.87
N GLN A 262 -10.33 -14.84 24.47
CA GLN A 262 -9.68 -13.72 23.79
C GLN A 262 -8.82 -14.19 22.61
N LEU A 263 -8.19 -15.36 22.73
CA LEU A 263 -7.37 -15.94 21.67
C LEU A 263 -8.25 -16.36 20.50
N GLU A 264 -9.37 -17.02 20.76
CA GLU A 264 -10.35 -17.42 19.75
C GLU A 264 -10.87 -16.21 18.97
N ILE A 265 -11.31 -15.16 19.66
CA ILE A 265 -11.79 -13.92 19.04
C ILE A 265 -10.69 -13.29 18.17
N PHE A 266 -9.44 -13.29 18.64
CA PHE A 266 -8.32 -12.76 17.86
C PHE A 266 -8.08 -13.58 16.60
N LEU A 267 -8.02 -14.91 16.70
CA LEU A 267 -7.81 -15.80 15.57
C LEU A 267 -8.95 -15.70 14.56
N GLN A 268 -10.21 -15.59 14.99
CA GLN A 268 -11.34 -15.44 14.08
C GLN A 268 -11.32 -14.13 13.29
N ASN A 269 -10.88 -13.04 13.92
CA ASN A 269 -10.91 -11.70 13.31
C ASN A 269 -9.61 -11.32 12.59
N ASN A 270 -8.57 -12.13 12.67
CA ASN A 270 -7.29 -11.90 12.00
C ASN A 270 -6.99 -13.04 11.03
N PRO A 271 -7.22 -12.84 9.71
CA PRO A 271 -7.05 -13.89 8.70
C PRO A 271 -5.67 -14.54 8.72
N SER A 272 -4.60 -13.76 8.85
CA SER A 272 -3.23 -14.28 8.89
C SER A 272 -2.96 -15.07 10.16
N ALA A 273 -3.43 -14.61 11.33
CA ALA A 273 -3.31 -15.37 12.58
C ALA A 273 -4.13 -16.65 12.53
N ARG A 274 -5.34 -16.61 11.94
CA ARG A 274 -6.19 -17.79 11.72
C ARG A 274 -5.48 -18.82 10.87
N ALA A 275 -4.97 -18.39 9.72
CA ALA A 275 -4.22 -19.23 8.80
C ALA A 275 -3.05 -19.89 9.55
N ILE A 276 -2.21 -19.10 10.23
CA ILE A 276 -1.05 -19.62 10.97
C ILE A 276 -1.47 -20.61 12.05
N SER A 277 -2.52 -20.29 12.82
CA SER A 277 -3.03 -21.20 13.85
C SER A 277 -3.52 -22.52 13.28
N SER A 278 -4.07 -22.54 12.06
CA SER A 278 -4.61 -23.76 11.46
C SER A 278 -3.57 -24.84 11.12
N LEU A 279 -2.28 -24.52 11.22
CA LEU A 279 -1.15 -25.45 11.08
C LEU A 279 -0.99 -26.41 12.26
N VAL A 280 -1.63 -26.14 13.40
CA VAL A 280 -1.54 -27.03 14.57
C VAL A 280 -2.40 -28.27 14.33
N ASP A 281 -1.74 -29.39 14.12
CA ASP A 281 -2.33 -30.72 14.06
C ASP A 281 -1.88 -31.63 15.20
N SER A 282 -0.76 -31.28 15.84
CA SER A 282 -0.25 -31.94 17.04
C SER A 282 0.13 -30.93 18.13
N PRO A 283 0.08 -31.33 19.41
CA PRO A 283 0.59 -30.51 20.51
C PRO A 283 2.07 -30.12 20.36
N GLU A 284 2.87 -30.95 19.67
CA GLU A 284 4.30 -30.70 19.46
C GLU A 284 4.53 -29.45 18.58
N ARG A 285 3.66 -29.23 17.57
CA ARG A 285 3.74 -28.05 16.70
C ARG A 285 3.12 -26.79 17.31
N ALA A 286 2.33 -26.92 18.37
CA ALA A 286 1.73 -25.77 19.04
C ALA A 286 2.77 -24.81 19.61
N GLY A 287 3.96 -25.31 19.96
CA GLY A 287 5.11 -24.49 20.39
C GLY A 287 5.60 -23.58 19.27
N ASP A 288 5.95 -24.15 18.11
CA ASP A 288 6.49 -23.40 16.97
C ASP A 288 5.48 -22.36 16.43
N ILE A 289 4.20 -22.73 16.37
CA ILE A 289 3.14 -21.81 15.96
C ILE A 289 2.96 -20.67 16.98
N ALA A 290 3.06 -20.98 18.28
CA ALA A 290 3.02 -19.95 19.31
C ALA A 290 4.19 -18.96 19.19
N GLU A 291 5.40 -19.43 18.86
CA GLU A 291 6.56 -18.57 18.60
C GLU A 291 6.32 -17.64 17.40
N ILE A 292 5.75 -18.17 16.31
CA ILE A 292 5.38 -17.36 15.14
C ILE A 292 4.37 -16.27 15.52
N LEU A 293 3.29 -16.62 16.22
CA LEU A 293 2.25 -15.68 16.62
C LEU A 293 2.80 -14.59 17.54
N VAL A 294 3.67 -14.95 18.49
CA VAL A 294 4.37 -13.99 19.37
C VAL A 294 5.31 -13.10 18.57
N GLY A 295 6.05 -13.64 17.60
CA GLY A 295 6.95 -12.86 16.75
C GLY A 295 6.22 -11.82 15.89
N LEU A 296 5.03 -12.19 15.37
CA LEU A 296 4.20 -11.30 14.55
C LEU A 296 3.46 -10.25 15.38
N TRP A 297 2.95 -10.65 16.55
CA TRP A 297 2.19 -9.76 17.44
C TRP A 297 2.74 -9.77 18.88
N PRO A 298 3.99 -9.30 19.09
CA PRO A 298 4.66 -9.42 20.40
C PRO A 298 4.00 -8.61 21.50
N LYS A 299 3.21 -7.58 21.14
CA LYS A 299 2.44 -6.78 22.09
C LYS A 299 1.10 -7.41 22.47
N ARG A 300 0.64 -8.43 21.73
CA ARG A 300 -0.65 -9.11 21.91
C ARG A 300 -0.52 -10.38 22.74
N PHE A 301 0.63 -11.04 22.74
CA PHE A 301 0.83 -12.31 23.42
C PHE A 301 1.78 -12.19 24.61
N PRO A 302 1.50 -12.86 25.75
CA PRO A 302 2.34 -12.77 26.94
C PRO A 302 3.65 -13.55 26.79
N SER A 303 3.61 -14.78 26.26
CA SER A 303 4.78 -15.57 25.88
C SER A 303 4.37 -16.74 24.96
N ALA A 304 5.32 -17.29 24.21
CA ALA A 304 5.07 -18.46 23.37
C ALA A 304 4.70 -19.69 24.22
N LEU A 305 5.33 -19.85 25.38
CA LEU A 305 5.06 -20.93 26.32
C LEU A 305 3.63 -20.90 26.90
N GLU A 306 3.10 -19.71 27.18
CA GLU A 306 1.72 -19.58 27.64
C GLU A 306 0.73 -19.74 26.50
N LEU A 307 1.05 -19.17 25.34
CA LEU A 307 0.21 -19.29 24.15
C LEU A 307 0.09 -20.75 23.69
N SER A 308 1.17 -21.54 23.72
CA SER A 308 1.14 -22.94 23.31
C SER A 308 0.23 -23.83 24.17
N LYS A 309 -0.08 -23.41 25.41
CA LYS A 309 -1.01 -24.13 26.30
C LYS A 309 -2.47 -23.90 25.93
N SER A 310 -2.82 -22.70 25.47
CA SER A 310 -4.20 -22.31 25.13
C SER A 310 -4.51 -22.47 23.64
N LEU A 311 -3.49 -22.44 22.78
CA LEU A 311 -3.62 -22.53 21.33
C LEU A 311 -4.35 -23.79 20.84
N PRO A 312 -4.07 -25.02 21.34
CA PRO A 312 -4.78 -26.21 20.90
C PRO A 312 -6.29 -26.16 21.16
N GLY A 313 -6.70 -25.61 22.31
CA GLY A 313 -8.11 -25.47 22.66
C GLY A 313 -8.83 -24.47 21.75
N ALA A 314 -8.24 -23.28 21.57
CA ALA A 314 -8.78 -22.27 20.66
C ALA A 314 -8.91 -22.78 19.20
N ILE A 315 -7.96 -23.59 18.73
CA ILE A 315 -8.00 -24.16 17.37
C ILE A 315 -9.04 -25.26 17.24
N LYS A 316 -9.20 -26.11 18.26
CA LYS A 316 -10.25 -27.13 18.30
C LYS A 316 -11.63 -26.49 18.13
N HIS A 317 -11.84 -25.31 18.71
CA HIS A 317 -13.06 -24.52 18.53
C HIS A 317 -13.20 -23.88 17.14
N ILE A 318 -12.09 -23.62 16.45
CA ILE A 318 -12.05 -22.96 15.13
C ILE A 318 -12.05 -23.95 13.95
N GLY A 319 -11.76 -25.25 14.19
CA GLY A 319 -11.78 -26.33 13.20
C GLY A 319 -10.53 -26.36 12.31
N HIS A 320 -9.89 -27.54 12.20
CA HIS A 320 -8.62 -27.74 11.49
C HIS A 320 -8.80 -27.62 9.96
N SER A 321 -8.22 -26.60 9.31
CA SER A 321 -8.45 -26.31 7.89
C SER A 321 -7.46 -27.01 6.93
N LEU A 322 -6.25 -27.32 7.40
CA LEU A 322 -5.17 -27.82 6.54
C LEU A 322 -5.14 -29.34 6.37
N HIS A 323 -6.06 -30.07 7.00
CA HIS A 323 -6.15 -31.52 6.82
C HIS A 323 -7.18 -31.91 5.76
N PRO A 324 -6.82 -32.71 4.74
CA PRO A 324 -5.46 -33.12 4.36
C PRO A 324 -4.69 -31.98 3.67
N PHE A 325 -3.36 -31.96 3.83
CA PHE A 325 -2.41 -30.97 3.31
C PHE A 325 -2.08 -31.30 1.84
N SER A 326 -1.99 -30.28 1.01
CA SER A 326 -1.50 -30.37 -0.37
C SER A 326 -0.64 -29.16 -0.69
N MET A 327 0.23 -29.29 -1.70
CA MET A 327 1.05 -28.15 -2.16
C MET A 327 0.18 -26.97 -2.65
N ASP A 328 -1.00 -27.21 -3.22
CA ASP A 328 -1.95 -26.15 -3.56
C ASP A 328 -2.51 -25.45 -2.31
N LYS A 329 -2.82 -26.19 -1.24
CA LYS A 329 -3.23 -25.59 0.04
C LYS A 329 -2.09 -24.80 0.69
N ALA A 330 -0.86 -25.29 0.59
CA ALA A 330 0.32 -24.56 1.04
C ALA A 330 0.46 -23.23 0.27
N ARG A 331 0.19 -23.23 -1.04
CA ARG A 331 0.22 -22.01 -1.85
C ARG A 331 -0.78 -20.96 -1.38
N GLY A 332 -2.06 -21.33 -1.25
CA GLY A 332 -3.08 -20.41 -0.74
C GLY A 332 -2.71 -19.86 0.64
N PHE A 333 -2.09 -20.70 1.47
CA PHE A 333 -1.56 -20.26 2.76
C PHE A 333 -0.41 -19.24 2.65
N TYR A 334 0.57 -19.43 1.76
CA TYR A 334 1.62 -18.42 1.51
C TYR A 334 1.06 -17.10 0.97
N GLU A 335 -0.02 -17.16 0.18
CA GLU A 335 -0.74 -15.98 -0.28
C GLU A 335 -1.42 -15.26 0.89
N ASP A 336 -2.09 -15.98 1.78
CA ASP A 336 -2.71 -15.44 3.00
C ASP A 336 -1.69 -14.88 4.01
N ALA A 337 -0.47 -15.43 3.99
CA ALA A 337 0.66 -15.06 4.85
C ALA A 337 1.70 -14.15 4.15
N TYR A 338 1.35 -13.54 3.01
CA TYR A 338 2.31 -12.81 2.16
C TYR A 338 3.06 -11.68 2.90
N ALA A 339 2.38 -11.02 3.85
CA ALA A 339 2.88 -9.90 4.64
C ALA A 339 3.80 -10.29 5.81
N VAL A 340 4.09 -11.58 5.99
CA VAL A 340 4.92 -12.08 7.09
C VAL A 340 6.40 -11.65 6.90
N PRO A 341 7.08 -11.15 7.97
CA PRO A 341 8.50 -10.83 7.94
C PRO A 341 9.37 -12.01 7.51
N ARG A 342 10.53 -11.74 6.91
CA ARG A 342 11.41 -12.76 6.33
C ARG A 342 11.88 -13.79 7.36
N GLU A 343 12.13 -13.34 8.59
CA GLU A 343 12.58 -14.15 9.71
C GLU A 343 11.53 -15.20 10.09
N ILE A 344 10.26 -14.81 10.04
CA ILE A 344 9.11 -15.68 10.33
C ILE A 344 8.83 -16.62 9.15
N LYS A 345 9.09 -16.20 7.91
CA LYS A 345 8.97 -17.06 6.72
C LYS A 345 9.87 -18.31 6.82
N TYR A 346 11.08 -18.19 7.37
CA TYR A 346 11.96 -19.36 7.53
C TYR A 346 11.39 -20.40 8.50
N VAL A 347 10.91 -19.97 9.67
CA VAL A 347 10.28 -20.87 10.65
C VAL A 347 9.03 -21.51 10.05
N LEU A 348 8.26 -20.72 9.29
CA LEU A 348 7.07 -21.19 8.62
C LEU A 348 7.37 -22.22 7.52
N ASP A 349 8.43 -22.00 6.72
CA ASP A 349 8.93 -22.94 5.72
C ASP A 349 9.34 -24.27 6.36
N ASP A 350 9.99 -24.24 7.54
CA ASP A 350 10.38 -25.45 8.28
C ASP A 350 9.17 -26.23 8.81
N ILE A 351 8.18 -25.54 9.36
CA ILE A 351 6.92 -26.18 9.80
C ILE A 351 6.23 -26.83 8.60
N LEU A 352 6.00 -26.06 7.53
CA LEU A 352 5.33 -26.52 6.32
C LEU A 352 6.07 -27.69 5.66
N TYR A 353 7.40 -27.68 5.71
CA TYR A 353 8.22 -28.81 5.27
C TYR A 353 7.90 -30.07 6.07
N ASN A 354 7.92 -30.01 7.40
CA ASN A 354 7.60 -31.17 8.25
C ASN A 354 6.15 -31.67 8.01
N ILE A 355 5.18 -30.75 7.86
CA ILE A 355 3.79 -31.14 7.53
C ILE A 355 3.75 -31.88 6.19
N ALA A 356 4.41 -31.33 5.16
CA ALA A 356 4.43 -31.91 3.84
C ALA A 356 5.03 -33.32 3.86
N ILE A 357 6.14 -33.52 4.58
CA ILE A 357 6.82 -34.81 4.70
C ILE A 357 5.92 -35.85 5.37
N ASP A 358 5.29 -35.50 6.49
CA ASP A 358 4.42 -36.45 7.20
C ASP A 358 3.22 -36.85 6.34
N GLN A 359 2.61 -35.91 5.62
CA GLN A 359 1.38 -36.17 4.88
C GLN A 359 1.60 -36.79 3.50
N TYR A 360 2.68 -36.43 2.80
CA TYR A 360 3.05 -37.08 1.54
C TYR A 360 3.62 -38.49 1.75
N GLN A 361 3.98 -38.88 2.98
CA GLN A 361 4.52 -40.21 3.27
C GLN A 361 3.58 -41.31 2.77
N VAL A 362 2.28 -41.19 3.04
CA VAL A 362 1.28 -42.19 2.63
C VAL A 362 1.16 -42.28 1.10
N SER A 363 1.14 -41.13 0.41
CA SER A 363 1.07 -41.09 -1.06
C SER A 363 2.33 -41.66 -1.69
N PHE A 364 3.50 -41.29 -1.16
CA PHE A 364 4.79 -41.79 -1.60
C PHE A 364 4.91 -43.30 -1.41
N SER A 365 4.54 -43.84 -0.25
CA SER A 365 4.53 -45.29 -0.01
C SER A 365 3.60 -46.06 -0.95
N LYS A 366 2.53 -45.44 -1.45
CA LYS A 366 1.61 -46.06 -2.42
C LYS A 366 2.12 -45.99 -3.86
N ASN A 367 2.68 -44.85 -4.25
CA ASN A 367 3.19 -44.64 -5.61
C ASN A 367 4.30 -43.57 -5.60
N PRO A 368 5.57 -43.99 -5.46
CA PRO A 368 6.71 -43.08 -5.40
C PRO A 368 6.85 -42.22 -6.66
N GLU A 369 6.73 -42.83 -7.84
CA GLU A 369 6.92 -42.13 -9.13
C GLU A 369 5.91 -41.01 -9.32
N LYS A 370 4.63 -41.30 -9.10
CA LYS A 370 3.56 -40.30 -9.22
C LYS A 370 3.75 -39.17 -8.21
N THR A 371 4.15 -39.50 -6.99
CA THR A 371 4.38 -38.50 -5.93
C THR A 371 5.57 -37.59 -6.27
N LEU A 372 6.66 -38.16 -6.78
CA LEU A 372 7.82 -37.39 -7.24
C LEU A 372 7.50 -36.51 -8.45
N GLN A 373 6.67 -37.00 -9.38
CA GLN A 373 6.21 -36.21 -10.52
C GLN A 373 5.38 -35.00 -10.06
N GLU A 374 4.39 -35.22 -9.18
CA GLU A 374 3.56 -34.15 -8.64
C GLU A 374 4.40 -33.08 -7.92
N LEU A 375 5.31 -33.50 -7.03
CA LEU A 375 6.23 -32.59 -6.35
C LEU A 375 7.17 -31.86 -7.32
N GLY A 376 7.58 -32.52 -8.40
CA GLY A 376 8.37 -31.94 -9.49
C GLY A 376 7.62 -30.87 -10.28
N ASP A 377 6.33 -31.09 -10.55
CA ASP A 377 5.47 -30.11 -11.21
C ASP A 377 5.34 -28.84 -10.36
N PHE A 378 5.19 -28.98 -9.04
CA PHE A 378 5.17 -27.85 -8.12
C PHE A 378 6.52 -27.13 -8.01
N ALA A 379 7.64 -27.87 -7.98
CA ALA A 379 8.99 -27.32 -7.94
C ALA A 379 9.36 -26.56 -9.24
N SER A 380 8.69 -26.85 -10.35
CA SER A 380 8.94 -26.21 -11.64
C SER A 380 8.20 -24.88 -11.82
N GLN A 381 7.20 -24.60 -10.98
CA GLN A 381 6.42 -23.36 -11.05
C GLN A 381 7.16 -22.20 -10.36
N ASP A 382 7.21 -21.04 -11.00
CA ASP A 382 7.82 -19.83 -10.41
C ASP A 382 6.83 -19.11 -9.49
N ASN A 383 6.64 -19.67 -8.29
CA ASN A 383 5.71 -19.16 -7.29
C ASN A 383 6.27 -19.31 -5.85
N GLY A 384 5.50 -18.84 -4.86
CA GLY A 384 5.91 -18.79 -3.46
C GLY A 384 6.22 -20.15 -2.82
N ILE A 385 5.72 -21.27 -3.37
CA ILE A 385 5.93 -22.61 -2.82
C ILE A 385 7.10 -23.37 -3.47
N LYS A 386 7.72 -22.81 -4.52
CA LYS A 386 8.78 -23.47 -5.28
C LYS A 386 9.86 -24.10 -4.38
N LYS A 387 10.40 -23.29 -3.46
CA LYS A 387 11.48 -23.73 -2.55
C LYS A 387 11.04 -24.84 -1.60
N LEU A 388 9.81 -24.76 -1.10
CA LEU A 388 9.23 -25.79 -0.25
C LEU A 388 9.07 -27.10 -1.04
N ALA A 389 8.52 -27.02 -2.25
CA ALA A 389 8.35 -28.17 -3.13
C ALA A 389 9.69 -28.80 -3.52
N GLU A 390 10.71 -28.01 -3.86
CA GLU A 390 12.08 -28.48 -4.11
C GLU A 390 12.66 -29.23 -2.91
N ARG A 391 12.48 -28.69 -1.70
CA ARG A 391 13.00 -29.30 -0.47
C ARG A 391 12.33 -30.64 -0.16
N VAL A 392 11.00 -30.72 -0.27
CA VAL A 392 10.24 -31.96 -0.07
C VAL A 392 10.56 -32.99 -1.15
N LEU A 393 10.67 -32.56 -2.41
CA LEU A 393 11.06 -33.40 -3.54
C LEU A 393 12.45 -34.02 -3.31
N ASN A 394 13.43 -33.23 -2.87
CA ASN A 394 14.78 -33.71 -2.62
C ASN A 394 14.82 -34.75 -1.50
N TYR A 395 14.08 -34.55 -0.41
CA TYR A 395 13.94 -35.54 0.65
C TYR A 395 13.47 -36.90 0.13
N TYR A 396 12.38 -36.93 -0.66
CA TYR A 396 11.87 -38.19 -1.19
C TYR A 396 12.75 -38.80 -2.27
N LYS A 397 13.49 -37.98 -3.04
CA LYS A 397 14.53 -38.47 -3.95
C LYS A 397 15.63 -39.19 -3.18
N GLU A 398 16.13 -38.59 -2.10
CA GLU A 398 17.13 -39.21 -1.23
C GLU A 398 16.62 -40.54 -0.68
N ILE A 399 15.40 -40.58 -0.16
CA ILE A 399 14.76 -41.83 0.30
C ILE A 399 14.70 -42.86 -0.83
N SER A 400 14.22 -42.49 -2.02
CA SER A 400 14.10 -43.43 -3.14
C SER A 400 15.45 -44.00 -3.59
N SER A 401 16.52 -43.20 -3.49
CA SER A 401 17.88 -43.59 -3.84
C SER A 401 18.59 -44.39 -2.74
N PHE A 402 18.01 -44.46 -1.54
CA PHE A 402 18.59 -45.18 -0.42
C PHE A 402 18.54 -46.69 -0.69
N SER A 403 19.72 -47.30 -0.77
CA SER A 403 19.88 -48.74 -0.95
C SER A 403 20.18 -49.41 0.38
N ILE A 404 19.42 -50.45 0.71
CA ILE A 404 19.70 -51.29 1.88
C ILE A 404 20.64 -52.41 1.42
N PRO A 405 21.85 -52.55 2.01
CA PRO A 405 22.78 -53.61 1.63
C PRO A 405 22.12 -54.99 1.68
N GLY A 406 22.08 -55.67 0.53
CA GLY A 406 21.44 -56.99 0.39
C GLY A 406 19.98 -56.99 -0.07
N HIS A 407 19.32 -55.83 -0.17
CA HIS A 407 17.90 -55.71 -0.54
C HIS A 407 17.61 -54.75 -1.71
N GLY A 408 18.64 -54.22 -2.38
CA GLY A 408 18.47 -53.29 -3.50
C GLY A 408 18.07 -51.89 -3.05
N THR A 409 17.60 -51.06 -3.99
CA THR A 409 16.98 -49.75 -3.69
C THR A 409 15.51 -49.92 -3.30
N LEU A 410 14.93 -48.95 -2.59
CA LEU A 410 13.50 -48.98 -2.24
C LEU A 410 12.57 -49.07 -3.47
N GLN A 411 13.03 -48.59 -4.64
CA GLN A 411 12.34 -48.76 -5.93
C GLN A 411 12.31 -50.22 -6.42
N GLU A 412 13.34 -51.01 -6.14
CA GLU A 412 13.45 -52.41 -6.59
C GLU A 412 12.67 -53.36 -5.66
N ALA A 413 12.55 -53.02 -4.38
CA ALA A 413 11.86 -53.84 -3.38
C ALA A 413 10.32 -53.86 -3.50
N SER A 414 9.73 -52.95 -4.29
CA SER A 414 8.27 -52.84 -4.47
C SER A 414 7.74 -53.56 -5.73
N CYS A 415 8.63 -54.18 -6.53
CA CYS A 415 8.30 -55.00 -7.70
C CYS A 415 8.52 -56.52 -7.51
N GLN A 416 8.72 -56.98 -6.26
CA GLN A 416 8.70 -58.39 -5.87
C GLN A 416 7.52 -58.66 -4.96
#